data_AF-A0AAD0Y919-F1
#
_entry.id   AF-A0AAD0Y919-F1
#
_cell.length_a   1.000
_cell.length_b   1.000
_cell.length_c   1.000
_cell.angle_alpha   90.00
_cell.angle_beta   90.00
_cell.angle_gamma   90.00
#
_symmetry.space_group_name_H-M   'P 1'
#
loop_
_entity.id
_entity.type
_entity.pdbx_description
1 polymer ?
#
loop_
_entity_poly.entity_id
_entity_poly.type
_entity_poly.pdbx_seq_one_letter_code
_entity_poly.pdbx_strand_id
1 'polypeptide(L)'
;MHQEFIRVEMPSLYSQADAEWIQELLLRLPPSLRRKVALKYSEVYEIEFNAEPVSFRQENRARHEANVRLRRFVDTHGRALQGYTTQPPLAGSR
;
A
#
# COMPACT_ATOMS: atom_id res chain seq x y z
N MET A 1 -31.28 6.01 0.10
CA MET A 1 -30.09 5.23 -0.26
C MET A 1 -29.12 5.33 0.90
N HIS A 2 -28.98 4.28 1.70
CA HIS A 2 -27.98 4.25 2.76
C HIS A 2 -26.64 4.02 2.08
N GLN A 3 -25.82 5.06 1.96
CA GLN A 3 -24.40 4.89 1.68
C GLN A 3 -23.85 4.10 2.86
N GLU A 4 -23.63 2.80 2.66
CA GLU A 4 -22.75 2.04 3.55
C GLU A 4 -21.39 2.73 3.46
N PHE A 5 -21.11 3.59 4.45
CA PHE A 5 -19.80 4.18 4.62
C PHE A 5 -18.86 3.02 4.95
N ILE A 6 -18.24 2.43 3.93
CA ILE A 6 -17.15 1.48 4.11
C ILE A 6 -16.03 2.25 4.82
N ARG A 7 -16.01 2.18 6.14
CA ARG A 7 -14.94 2.76 6.96
C ARG A 7 -13.70 1.94 6.70
N VAL A 8 -12.82 2.44 5.85
CA VAL A 8 -11.47 1.92 5.70
C VAL A 8 -10.61 2.50 6.81
N GLU A 9 -9.99 1.62 7.58
CA GLU A 9 -9.00 1.99 8.58
C GLU A 9 -7.77 2.55 7.87
N MET A 10 -7.57 3.86 8.01
CA MET A 10 -6.40 4.55 7.44
C MET A 10 -5.13 4.17 8.21
N PRO A 11 -3.94 4.23 7.58
CA PRO A 11 -2.68 4.04 8.28
C PRO A 11 -2.53 5.03 9.44
N SER A 12 -1.79 4.70 10.49
CA SER A 12 -1.56 5.60 11.64
C SER A 12 -0.63 6.76 11.28
N LEU A 13 0.33 6.51 10.39
CA LEU A 13 1.27 7.48 9.85
C LEU A 13 1.15 7.52 8.32
N TYR A 14 0.86 8.70 7.80
CA TYR A 14 0.79 9.03 6.38
C TYR A 14 0.76 10.55 6.21
N SER A 15 1.03 11.04 5.00
CA SER A 15 0.84 12.46 4.68
C SER A 15 -0.61 12.74 4.32
N GLN A 16 -1.18 13.80 4.89
CA GLN A 16 -2.58 14.17 4.65
C GLN A 16 -2.88 14.45 3.17
N ALA A 17 -1.87 14.90 2.42
CA ALA A 17 -1.99 15.15 0.98
C ALA A 17 -2.23 13.86 0.16
N ASP A 18 -1.87 12.69 0.69
CA ASP A 18 -2.07 11.40 0.03
C ASP A 18 -3.29 10.63 0.57
N ALA A 19 -4.05 11.21 1.52
CA ALA A 19 -5.09 10.51 2.26
C ALA A 19 -6.13 9.84 1.35
N GLU A 20 -6.68 10.60 0.41
CA GLU A 20 -7.69 10.11 -0.53
C GLU A 20 -7.13 9.00 -1.41
N TRP A 21 -5.93 9.19 -1.96
CA TRP A 21 -5.27 8.21 -2.82
C TRP A 21 -4.95 6.89 -2.09
N ILE A 22 -4.48 6.97 -0.84
CA ILE A 22 -4.24 5.80 0.00
C ILE A 22 -5.56 5.05 0.27
N GLN A 23 -6.63 5.79 0.60
CA GLN A 23 -7.93 5.20 0.85
C GLN A 23 -8.46 4.45 -0.37
N GLU A 24 -8.36 5.04 -1.56
CA GLU A 24 -8.76 4.42 -2.82
C GLU A 24 -7.99 3.13 -3.10
N LEU A 25 -6.67 3.12 -2.87
CA LEU A 25 -5.87 1.91 -3.05
C LEU A 25 -6.21 0.81 -2.04
N LEU A 26 -6.45 1.16 -0.79
CA LEU A 26 -6.87 0.19 0.23
C LEU A 26 -8.26 -0.39 -0.08
N LEU A 27 -9.18 0.40 -0.64
CA LEU A 27 -10.52 -0.07 -1.04
C LEU A 27 -10.46 -1.17 -2.11
N ARG A 28 -9.44 -1.15 -2.98
CA ARG A 28 -9.22 -2.19 -4.01
C ARG A 28 -8.82 -3.54 -3.42
N LEU A 29 -8.41 -3.59 -2.16
CA LEU A 29 -8.04 -4.81 -1.48
C LEU A 29 -9.25 -5.46 -0.78
N PRO A 30 -9.26 -6.80 -0.60
CA PRO A 30 -10.22 -7.48 0.24
C PRO A 30 -10.21 -6.92 1.67
N PRO A 31 -11.37 -6.80 2.35
CA PRO A 31 -11.46 -6.25 3.70
C PRO A 31 -10.47 -6.85 4.71
N SER A 32 -10.22 -8.16 4.61
CA SER A 32 -9.29 -8.90 5.48
C SER A 32 -7.83 -8.45 5.36
N LEU A 33 -7.41 -7.90 4.22
CA LEU A 33 -6.03 -7.45 3.99
C LEU A 33 -5.82 -5.96 4.30
N ARG A 34 -6.87 -5.14 4.24
CA ARG A 34 -6.77 -3.67 4.36
C ARG A 34 -6.02 -3.25 5.62
N ARG A 35 -6.43 -3.76 6.78
CA ARG A 35 -5.80 -3.44 8.07
C ARG A 35 -4.31 -3.81 8.10
N LYS A 36 -3.97 -5.01 7.62
CA LYS A 36 -2.57 -5.46 7.58
C LYS A 36 -1.71 -4.59 6.67
N VAL A 37 -2.24 -4.19 5.52
CA VAL A 37 -1.54 -3.33 4.56
C VAL A 37 -1.42 -1.91 5.11
N ALA A 38 -2.44 -1.36 5.76
CA ALA A 38 -2.38 -0.06 6.42
C ALA A 38 -1.30 -0.01 7.52
N LEU A 39 -1.20 -1.05 8.36
CA LEU A 39 -0.13 -1.16 9.35
C LEU A 39 1.25 -1.18 8.70
N LYS A 40 1.45 -2.02 7.68
CA LYS A 40 2.74 -2.11 6.96
C LYS A 40 3.10 -0.83 6.23
N TYR A 41 2.11 -0.10 5.73
CA TYR A 41 2.33 1.22 5.16
C TYR A 41 2.94 2.17 6.19
N SER A 42 2.34 2.27 7.39
CA SER A 42 2.85 3.15 8.46
C SER A 42 4.24 2.75 8.95
N GLU A 43 4.53 1.45 9.07
CA GLU A 43 5.88 0.98 9.42
C GLU A 43 6.93 1.48 8.40
N VAL A 44 6.64 1.33 7.09
CA VAL A 44 7.57 1.79 6.05
C VAL A 44 7.73 3.29 6.09
N TYR A 45 6.62 4.02 6.25
CA TYR A 45 6.64 5.47 6.33
C TYR A 45 7.56 5.95 7.46
N GLU A 46 7.37 5.41 8.66
CA GLU A 46 8.17 5.75 9.84
C GLU A 46 9.65 5.41 9.67
N ILE A 47 9.96 4.21 9.16
CA ILE A 47 11.35 3.77 8.93
C ILE A 47 12.06 4.70 7.96
N GLU A 48 11.45 4.98 6.81
CA GLU A 48 12.08 5.79 5.76
C GLU A 48 12.14 7.28 6.15
N PHE A 49 11.19 7.76 6.96
CA PHE A 49 11.24 9.09 7.55
C PHE A 49 12.46 9.23 8.49
N ASN A 50 12.60 8.28 9.42
CA ASN A 50 13.67 8.29 10.43
C ASN A 50 15.05 7.99 9.83
N ALA A 51 15.11 7.24 8.71
CA ALA A 51 16.36 6.93 8.02
C ALA A 51 16.90 8.10 7.20
N GLU A 52 16.06 9.05 6.78
CA GLU A 52 16.51 10.21 5.99
C GLU A 52 17.19 11.26 6.90
N PRO A 53 18.48 11.55 6.67
CA PRO A 53 19.23 12.50 7.52
C PRO A 53 18.86 13.96 7.28
N VAL A 54 18.31 14.29 6.11
CA VAL A 54 17.97 15.67 5.75
C VAL A 54 16.50 15.95 6.11
N SER A 55 16.29 16.68 7.21
CA SER A 55 14.96 16.94 7.80
C SER A 55 13.89 17.36 6.80
N PHE A 56 14.17 18.33 5.92
CA PHE A 56 13.20 18.81 4.93
C PHE A 56 12.91 17.83 3.77
N ARG A 57 13.65 16.71 3.68
CA ARG A 57 13.42 15.63 2.70
C ARG A 57 12.71 14.43 3.30
N GLN A 58 12.68 14.29 4.62
CA GLN A 58 12.17 13.11 5.33
C GLN A 58 10.75 12.75 4.91
N GLU A 59 9.83 13.73 4.89
CA GLU A 59 8.45 13.49 4.50
C GLU A 59 8.35 12.99 3.04
N ASN A 60 9.06 13.63 2.11
CA ASN A 60 9.04 13.23 0.70
C ASN A 60 9.61 11.83 0.50
N ARG A 61 10.69 11.48 1.22
CA ARG A 61 11.30 10.16 1.18
C ARG A 61 10.33 9.09 1.70
N ALA A 62 9.73 9.33 2.86
CA ALA A 62 8.77 8.44 3.49
C ALA A 62 7.53 8.20 2.62
N ARG A 63 6.92 9.28 2.12
CA ARG A 63 5.78 9.22 1.20
C ARG A 63 6.12 8.43 -0.05
N HIS A 64 7.26 8.71 -0.68
CA HIS A 64 7.66 8.04 -1.92
C HIS A 64 7.75 6.53 -1.74
N GLU A 65 8.50 6.06 -0.74
CA GLU A 65 8.71 4.64 -0.50
C GLU A 65 7.42 3.91 -0.09
N ALA A 66 6.66 4.47 0.84
CA ALA A 66 5.41 3.87 1.30
C ALA A 66 4.37 3.79 0.16
N ASN A 67 4.20 4.87 -0.62
CA ASN A 67 3.26 4.92 -1.75
C ASN A 67 3.67 3.97 -2.88
N VAL A 68 4.96 3.89 -3.21
CA VAL A 68 5.47 2.95 -4.23
C VAL A 68 5.18 1.50 -3.83
N ARG A 69 5.43 1.14 -2.57
CA ARG A 69 5.17 -0.23 -2.07
C ARG A 69 3.67 -0.54 -2.06
N LEU A 70 2.83 0.38 -1.60
CA LEU A 70 1.37 0.21 -1.59
C LEU A 70 0.83 -0.07 -3.00
N ARG A 71 1.18 0.79 -3.97
CA ARG A 71 0.77 0.62 -5.37
C ARG A 71 1.23 -0.71 -5.95
N ARG A 72 2.51 -1.07 -5.80
CA ARG A 72 3.04 -2.36 -6.29
C ARG A 72 2.30 -3.55 -5.68
N PHE A 73 2.00 -3.50 -4.38
CA PHE A 73 1.27 -4.54 -3.69
C PHE A 73 -0.15 -4.69 -4.24
N VAL A 74 -0.88 -3.57 -4.38
CA VAL A 74 -2.24 -3.54 -4.93
C VAL A 74 -2.26 -4.01 -6.37
N ASP A 75 -1.31 -3.59 -7.22
CA ASP A 75 -1.22 -4.01 -8.61
C ASP A 75 -0.97 -5.53 -8.73
N THR A 76 -0.10 -6.08 -7.86
CA THR A 76 0.21 -7.52 -7.84
C THR A 76 -0.99 -8.33 -7.34
N HIS A 77 -1.64 -7.89 -6.25
CA HIS A 77 -2.79 -8.60 -5.68
C HIS A 77 -4.05 -8.43 -6.53
N GLY A 78 -4.20 -7.30 -7.23
CA GLY A 78 -5.28 -7.09 -8.20
C GLY A 78 -5.23 -8.12 -9.32
N ARG A 79 -4.04 -8.44 -9.85
CA ARG A 79 -3.87 -9.51 -10.86
C ARG A 79 -4.17 -10.89 -10.29
N ALA A 80 -3.66 -11.19 -9.10
CA ALA A 80 -3.86 -12.49 -8.45
C ALA A 80 -5.34 -12.73 -8.11
N LEU A 81 -6.07 -11.69 -7.66
CA LEU A 81 -7.50 -11.75 -7.31
C LEU A 81 -8.40 -11.84 -8.55
N GLN A 82 -7.96 -11.37 -9.71
CA GLN A 82 -8.67 -11.54 -11.00
C GLN A 82 -8.47 -12.93 -11.63
N GLY A 83 -7.87 -13.89 -10.91
CA GLY A 83 -7.68 -15.26 -11.40
C GLY A 83 -6.48 -15.43 -12.34
N TYR A 84 -5.66 -14.40 -12.54
CA TYR A 84 -4.39 -14.52 -13.28
C TYR A 84 -3.30 -15.11 -12.38
N THR A 85 -3.49 -16.34 -11.92
CA THR A 85 -2.38 -17.15 -11.40
C THR A 85 -1.62 -17.67 -12.62
N THR A 86 -0.62 -16.91 -13.06
CA THR A 86 0.32 -17.44 -14.06
C THR A 86 1.09 -18.60 -13.44
N GLN A 87 1.20 -19.71 -14.17
CA GLN A 87 2.03 -20.83 -13.71
C GLN A 87 3.46 -20.32 -13.48
N PRO A 88 4.11 -20.69 -12.36
CA PRO A 88 5.50 -20.31 -12.14
C PRO A 88 6.35 -20.82 -13.31
N PRO A 89 7.31 -20.02 -13.81
CA PRO A 89 8.18 -20.49 -14.88
C PRO A 89 8.91 -21.75 -14.41
N LEU A 90 8.70 -22.86 -15.13
CA LEU A 90 9.39 -24.11 -14.87
C LEU A 90 10.88 -23.88 -15.07
N ALA A 91 11.63 -23.81 -13.97
CA ALA A 91 13.08 -23.80 -14.02
C ALA A 91 13.54 -25.19 -14.51
N GLY A 92 13.89 -25.30 -15.80
CA GLY A 92 14.55 -26.49 -16.35
C GLY A 92 13.93 -27.12 -17.60
N SER A 93 13.68 -26.35 -18.66
CA SER A 93 13.62 -26.92 -20.02
C SER A 93 14.74 -26.32 -20.86
N ARG A 94 15.88 -27.01 -20.82
CA ARG A 94 16.88 -27.01 -21.89
C ARG A 94 16.98 -28.42 -22.41
#